data_AF-A0A238WRP8-F1
#
_entry.id   AF-A0A238WRP8-F1
#
_cell.length_a   1.000
_cell.length_b   1.000
_cell.length_c   1.000
_cell.angle_alpha   90.00
_cell.angle_beta   90.00
_cell.angle_gamma   90.00
#
_symmetry.space_group_name_H-M   'P 1'
#
loop_
_entity.id
_entity.type
_entity.pdbx_description
1 polymer ?
#
loop_
_entity_poly.entity_id
_entity_poly.type
_entity_poly.pdbx_seq_one_letter_code
_entity_poly.pdbx_strand_id
1 'polypeptide(L)'
;MAVGEHKSSKAFSTCKRQAKKIFRAQHRKLKAVICYAYRVYFGLNSKPTQIPVHFSIQNILFLLVAVAGFGLFIWQARKIRANILVGRDRDMSGHVNERLWKTVLVAFGQQKMFKRLTPAILHLIVYVGFIVINIEVIEILIDGLFGTHRVLQFLGPLYSALTGTNEILGALVVLAVAAFWWRRNVKGIRRFTGPELRAWPKLDANIILYIEVALMAALFLMNSADLKLHQLEGKDLPGAFPISQFLTGLLPENTTALHALERVGWWAHIVGILCFLNYLPSSKHFHIIMAFPNVYFSRLMPQGQFSNVDSITHEVKAMMDPTYEVPTPPASEGAEAAPTAFGAKDVNDLAWTNLLHAYSCTECGRCTSVCPANLTGKLLSPRKIIMDTRDRMEEKYNSPLIFNPNLYGKEAKHDPQEQLDKENHTLLRGYVTPEELWACTTCNACVEACPVNINPLESIIEMRRFLVLEESAAPNSLNVMFSNIENNGAPWAFSPSDRFNWADDLYVADKSATVA
;
A
#
# COMPACT_ATOMS: atom_id res chain seq x y z
N MET A 1 -16.56 -35.45 36.06
CA MET A 1 -16.01 -34.82 34.83
C MET A 1 -14.47 -34.79 34.76
N ALA A 2 -13.72 -35.55 35.59
CA ALA A 2 -12.25 -35.44 35.69
C ALA A 2 -11.44 -36.51 34.89
N VAL A 3 -12.04 -37.18 33.90
CA VAL A 3 -11.35 -38.26 33.13
C VAL A 3 -11.14 -37.89 31.65
N GLY A 4 -11.73 -36.79 31.17
CA GLY A 4 -11.66 -36.35 29.76
C GLY A 4 -10.46 -35.45 29.42
N GLU A 5 -9.98 -34.63 30.36
CA GLU A 5 -8.92 -33.63 30.08
C GLU A 5 -7.53 -34.26 29.89
N HIS A 6 -7.27 -35.41 30.52
CA HIS A 6 -5.95 -36.03 30.47
C HIS A 6 -5.61 -36.70 29.12
N LYS A 7 -6.62 -37.07 28.32
CA LYS A 7 -6.45 -37.67 26.98
C LYS A 7 -6.20 -36.62 25.89
N SER A 8 -6.83 -35.44 25.99
CA SER A 8 -6.66 -34.34 25.02
C SER A 8 -5.24 -33.74 25.05
N SER A 9 -4.70 -33.51 26.25
CA SER A 9 -3.33 -33.00 26.45
C SER A 9 -2.25 -33.93 25.87
N LYS A 10 -2.39 -35.25 26.05
CA LYS A 10 -1.48 -36.24 25.47
C LYS A 10 -1.56 -36.28 23.94
N ALA A 11 -2.75 -36.19 23.35
CA ALA A 11 -2.94 -36.15 21.89
C ALA A 11 -2.28 -34.90 21.26
N PHE A 12 -2.45 -33.72 21.88
CA PHE A 12 -1.86 -32.48 21.40
C PHE A 12 -0.31 -32.48 21.49
N SER A 13 0.24 -33.01 22.59
CA SER A 13 1.70 -33.16 22.74
C SER A 13 2.32 -34.12 21.71
N THR A 14 1.57 -35.16 21.32
CA THR A 14 1.99 -36.17 20.33
C THR A 14 1.93 -35.59 18.92
N CYS A 15 0.88 -34.82 18.60
CA CYS A 15 0.75 -34.10 17.33
C CYS A 15 1.87 -33.03 17.17
N LYS A 16 2.20 -32.27 18.22
CA LYS A 16 3.29 -31.28 18.21
C LYS A 16 4.67 -31.95 18.01
N ARG A 17 4.89 -33.14 18.57
CA ARG A 17 6.12 -33.95 18.34
C ARG A 17 6.17 -34.52 16.91
N GLN A 18 5.04 -34.96 16.35
CA GLN A 18 4.95 -35.41 14.95
C GLN A 18 5.18 -34.27 13.96
N ALA A 19 4.57 -33.10 14.16
CA ALA A 19 4.80 -31.92 13.34
C ALA A 19 6.27 -31.46 13.37
N LYS A 20 6.92 -31.50 14.54
CA LYS A 20 8.36 -31.18 14.67
C LYS A 20 9.26 -32.22 14.00
N LYS A 21 8.86 -33.51 13.97
CA LYS A 21 9.55 -34.57 13.20
C LYS A 21 9.36 -34.39 11.70
N ILE A 22 8.15 -34.05 11.24
CA ILE A 22 7.85 -33.78 9.82
C ILE A 22 8.60 -32.53 9.34
N PHE A 23 8.62 -31.46 10.13
CA PHE A 23 9.37 -30.24 9.81
C PHE A 23 10.88 -30.50 9.75
N ARG A 24 11.44 -31.28 10.68
CA ARG A 24 12.85 -31.72 10.63
C ARG A 24 13.13 -32.66 9.45
N ALA A 25 12.18 -33.49 9.03
CA ALA A 25 12.32 -34.37 7.87
C ALA A 25 12.24 -33.58 6.56
N GLN A 26 11.34 -32.61 6.45
CA GLN A 26 11.25 -31.68 5.32
C GLN A 26 12.49 -30.78 5.23
N HIS A 27 13.03 -30.31 6.35
CA HIS A 27 14.27 -29.54 6.38
C HIS A 27 15.51 -30.38 6.00
N ARG A 28 15.52 -31.69 6.29
CA ARG A 28 16.55 -32.62 5.79
C ARG A 28 16.39 -32.91 4.31
N LYS A 29 15.16 -33.07 3.81
CA LYS A 29 14.87 -33.22 2.38
C LYS A 29 15.23 -31.96 1.60
N LEU A 30 14.98 -30.77 2.14
CA LEU A 30 15.38 -29.49 1.56
C LEU A 30 16.90 -29.33 1.56
N LYS A 31 17.61 -29.70 2.64
CA LYS A 31 19.08 -29.77 2.64
C LYS A 31 19.62 -30.77 1.62
N ALA A 32 18.97 -31.92 1.44
CA ALA A 32 19.36 -32.92 0.45
C ALA A 32 19.12 -32.43 -0.99
N VAL A 33 18.01 -31.72 -1.24
CA VAL A 33 17.72 -31.09 -2.54
C VAL A 33 18.67 -29.94 -2.82
N ILE A 34 19.02 -29.13 -1.81
CA ILE A 34 20.04 -28.07 -1.95
C ILE A 34 21.42 -28.69 -2.19
N CYS A 35 21.81 -29.75 -1.47
CA CYS A 35 23.07 -30.47 -1.71
C CYS A 35 23.10 -31.16 -3.07
N TYR A 36 21.98 -31.73 -3.52
CA TYR A 36 21.87 -32.36 -4.84
C TYR A 36 21.90 -31.32 -5.95
N ALA A 37 21.19 -30.20 -5.80
CA ALA A 37 21.27 -29.05 -6.69
C ALA A 37 22.70 -28.50 -6.75
N TYR A 38 23.39 -28.37 -5.61
CA TYR A 38 24.80 -28.00 -5.55
C TYR A 38 25.69 -29.01 -6.30
N ARG A 39 25.45 -30.32 -6.13
CA ARG A 39 26.21 -31.38 -6.81
C ARG A 39 25.98 -31.43 -8.32
N VAL A 40 24.77 -31.12 -8.77
CA VAL A 40 24.38 -31.09 -10.18
C VAL A 40 24.85 -29.79 -10.86
N TYR A 41 24.83 -28.65 -10.16
CA TYR A 41 25.32 -27.37 -10.69
C TYR A 41 26.85 -27.27 -10.73
N PHE A 42 27.57 -27.91 -9.79
CA PHE A 42 29.03 -27.84 -9.69
C PHE A 42 29.78 -29.10 -10.15
N GLY A 43 29.15 -29.92 -11.01
CA GLY A 43 29.78 -31.02 -11.77
C GLY A 43 31.12 -31.53 -11.22
N LEU A 44 31.08 -32.42 -10.21
CA LEU A 44 32.29 -33.06 -9.67
C LEU A 44 32.86 -34.05 -10.68
N ASN A 45 33.60 -33.56 -11.68
CA ASN A 45 34.69 -34.27 -12.34
C ASN A 45 35.63 -33.39 -13.20
N SER A 46 35.52 -32.06 -13.13
CA SER A 46 36.55 -31.15 -13.63
C SER A 46 37.32 -30.54 -12.44
N LYS A 47 38.64 -30.42 -12.61
CA LYS A 47 39.57 -29.83 -11.65
C LYS A 47 38.98 -28.55 -11.01
N PRO A 48 39.22 -28.27 -9.73
CA PRO A 48 38.76 -27.04 -9.11
C PRO A 48 39.38 -25.86 -9.84
N THR A 49 38.63 -25.24 -10.75
CA THR A 49 38.87 -23.86 -11.14
C THR A 49 38.62 -23.05 -9.88
N GLN A 50 39.70 -22.77 -9.16
CA GLN A 50 39.70 -21.72 -8.16
C GLN A 50 39.19 -20.48 -8.89
N ILE A 51 37.96 -20.06 -8.62
CA ILE A 51 37.52 -18.69 -8.90
C ILE A 51 38.20 -17.90 -7.79
N PRO A 52 39.30 -17.17 -8.04
CA PRO A 52 39.91 -16.38 -7.00
C PRO A 52 38.95 -15.22 -6.71
N VAL A 53 38.13 -15.35 -5.68
CA VAL A 53 37.30 -14.26 -5.17
C VAL A 53 38.24 -13.28 -4.47
N HIS A 54 38.95 -12.48 -5.25
CA HIS A 54 39.70 -11.35 -4.71
C HIS A 54 38.67 -10.30 -4.26
N PHE A 55 38.43 -10.22 -2.96
CA PHE A 55 37.64 -9.13 -2.39
C PHE A 55 38.41 -7.82 -2.57
N SER A 56 38.01 -7.05 -3.58
CA SER A 56 38.52 -5.70 -3.80
C SER A 56 37.97 -4.77 -2.69
N ILE A 57 38.66 -3.65 -2.46
CA ILE A 57 38.16 -2.59 -1.54
C ILE A 57 36.77 -2.13 -1.97
N GLN A 58 36.49 -2.11 -3.27
CA GLN A 58 35.19 -1.77 -3.84
C GLN A 58 34.08 -2.73 -3.37
N ASN A 59 34.33 -4.04 -3.35
CA ASN A 59 33.35 -5.04 -2.92
C ASN A 59 33.02 -4.91 -1.42
N ILE A 60 34.03 -4.60 -0.59
CA ILE A 60 33.84 -4.36 0.85
C ILE A 60 33.02 -3.10 1.06
N LEU A 61 33.35 -2.01 0.36
CA LEU A 61 32.59 -0.76 0.42
C LEU A 61 31.14 -0.99 -0.03
N PHE A 62 30.95 -1.73 -1.12
CA PHE A 62 29.62 -2.08 -1.62
C PHE A 62 28.80 -2.86 -0.60
N LEU A 63 29.39 -3.89 0.03
CA LEU A 63 28.75 -4.67 1.08
C LEU A 63 28.32 -3.79 2.26
N LEU A 64 29.18 -2.87 2.71
CA LEU A 64 28.85 -1.95 3.79
C LEU A 64 27.67 -1.05 3.44
N VAL A 65 27.68 -0.47 2.23
CA VAL A 65 26.58 0.39 1.74
C VAL A 65 25.28 -0.40 1.59
N ALA A 66 25.34 -1.63 1.07
CA ALA A 66 24.17 -2.51 0.93
C ALA A 66 23.59 -2.90 2.30
N VAL A 67 24.43 -3.31 3.25
CA VAL A 67 24.00 -3.65 4.62
C VAL A 67 23.38 -2.44 5.32
N ALA A 68 23.99 -1.25 5.19
CA ALA A 68 23.43 -0.02 5.74
C ALA A 68 22.09 0.32 5.10
N GLY A 69 21.99 0.26 3.76
CA GLY A 69 20.77 0.55 3.01
C GLY A 69 19.61 -0.38 3.36
N PHE A 70 19.82 -1.70 3.34
CA PHE A 70 18.78 -2.67 3.72
C PHE A 70 18.48 -2.64 5.21
N GLY A 71 19.50 -2.47 6.07
CA GLY A 71 19.33 -2.37 7.52
C GLY A 71 18.44 -1.19 7.92
N LEU A 72 18.70 -0.01 7.33
CA LEU A 72 17.88 1.18 7.53
C LEU A 72 16.44 0.94 7.03
N PHE A 73 16.26 0.34 5.85
CA PHE A 73 14.93 0.07 5.30
C PHE A 73 14.13 -0.89 6.19
N ILE A 74 14.74 -2.00 6.64
CA ILE A 74 14.11 -2.96 7.55
C ILE A 74 13.70 -2.28 8.86
N TRP A 75 14.58 -1.44 9.41
CA TRP A 75 14.28 -0.69 10.62
C TRP A 75 13.08 0.26 10.43
N GLN A 76 13.01 0.99 9.30
CA GLN A 76 11.85 1.83 8.97
C GLN A 76 10.56 1.02 8.76
N ALA A 77 10.64 -0.10 8.04
CA ALA A 77 9.50 -0.98 7.82
C ALA A 77 8.95 -1.57 9.15
N ARG A 78 9.82 -1.85 10.13
CA ARG A 78 9.41 -2.30 11.47
C ARG A 78 8.64 -1.23 12.23
N LYS A 79 9.01 0.06 12.10
CA LYS A 79 8.26 1.18 12.70
C LYS A 79 6.85 1.30 12.11
N ILE A 80 6.74 1.26 10.78
CA ILE A 80 5.45 1.28 10.08
C ILE A 80 4.59 0.08 10.49
N ARG A 81 5.17 -1.12 10.54
CA ARG A 81 4.47 -2.32 11.01
C ARG A 81 3.98 -2.14 12.45
N ALA A 82 4.80 -1.58 13.33
CA ALA A 82 4.41 -1.32 14.72
C ALA A 82 3.20 -0.37 14.77
N ASN A 83 3.23 0.72 14.01
CA ASN A 83 2.12 1.68 13.93
C ASN A 83 0.81 1.04 13.41
N ILE A 84 0.88 0.25 12.34
CA ILE A 84 -0.29 -0.45 11.78
C ILE A 84 -0.93 -1.39 12.82
N LEU A 85 -0.10 -2.06 13.62
CA LEU A 85 -0.56 -3.03 14.63
C LEU A 85 -1.06 -2.40 15.93
N VAL A 86 -1.08 -1.07 16.05
CA VAL A 86 -1.74 -0.40 17.17
C VAL A 86 -3.26 -0.34 17.00
N GLY A 87 -3.75 -0.50 15.77
CA GLY A 87 -5.19 -0.52 15.51
C GLY A 87 -5.86 -1.75 16.13
N ARG A 88 -7.18 -1.65 16.37
CA ARG A 88 -7.98 -2.73 16.94
C ARG A 88 -7.84 -4.02 16.13
N ASP A 89 -7.84 -5.14 16.85
CA ASP A 89 -7.82 -6.45 16.24
C ASP A 89 -9.03 -6.64 15.33
N ARG A 90 -8.75 -7.16 14.14
CA ARG A 90 -9.78 -7.54 13.18
C ARG A 90 -9.34 -8.83 12.53
N ASP A 91 -10.20 -9.84 12.65
CA ASP A 91 -9.97 -11.11 12.01
C ASP A 91 -10.06 -10.95 10.48
N MET A 92 -8.95 -11.22 9.82
CA MET A 92 -8.84 -11.28 8.37
C MET A 92 -8.39 -12.66 7.90
N SER A 93 -8.51 -13.67 8.77
CA SER A 93 -8.23 -15.06 8.47
C SER A 93 -9.26 -15.65 7.50
N GLY A 94 -8.89 -16.75 6.84
CA GLY A 94 -9.73 -17.41 5.84
C GLY A 94 -9.74 -16.74 4.46
N HIS A 95 -10.46 -17.36 3.52
CA HIS A 95 -10.61 -16.92 2.12
C HIS A 95 -9.27 -16.66 1.38
N VAL A 96 -8.23 -17.41 1.74
CA VAL A 96 -6.85 -17.21 1.22
C VAL A 96 -6.81 -17.21 -0.30
N ASN A 97 -7.48 -18.18 -0.94
CA ASN A 97 -7.51 -18.28 -2.40
C ASN A 97 -8.16 -17.05 -3.07
N GLU A 98 -9.28 -16.58 -2.52
CA GLU A 98 -9.99 -15.40 -3.04
C GLU A 98 -9.15 -14.13 -2.88
N ARG A 99 -8.49 -13.96 -1.72
CA ARG A 99 -7.60 -12.83 -1.44
C ARG A 99 -6.36 -12.82 -2.33
N LEU A 100 -5.73 -13.98 -2.52
CA LEU A 100 -4.60 -14.13 -3.45
C LEU A 100 -5.02 -13.80 -4.87
N TRP A 101 -6.16 -14.33 -5.33
CA TRP A 101 -6.66 -14.05 -6.68
C TRP A 101 -6.99 -12.57 -6.88
N LYS A 102 -7.66 -11.94 -5.90
CA LYS A 102 -7.90 -10.49 -5.92
C LYS A 102 -6.58 -9.70 -5.96
N THR A 103 -5.56 -10.15 -5.22
CA THR A 103 -4.22 -9.52 -5.24
C THR A 103 -3.59 -9.63 -6.61
N VAL A 104 -3.63 -10.81 -7.25
CA VAL A 104 -3.10 -11.01 -8.60
C VAL A 104 -3.81 -10.11 -9.62
N LEU A 105 -5.15 -10.12 -9.61
CA LEU A 105 -5.96 -9.33 -10.56
C LEU A 105 -5.77 -7.81 -10.41
N VAL A 106 -5.59 -7.32 -9.19
CA VAL A 106 -5.45 -5.88 -8.94
C VAL A 106 -3.99 -5.42 -9.08
N ALA A 107 -3.03 -6.15 -8.52
CA ALA A 107 -1.62 -5.78 -8.56
C ALA A 107 -1.01 -5.96 -9.95
N PHE A 108 -1.22 -7.13 -10.58
CA PHE A 108 -0.67 -7.43 -11.90
C PHE A 108 -1.64 -7.08 -13.03
N GLY A 109 -2.95 -7.29 -12.84
CA GLY A 109 -3.94 -6.98 -13.86
C GLY A 109 -4.30 -5.50 -13.99
N GLN A 110 -4.00 -4.67 -12.99
CA GLN A 110 -4.26 -3.21 -12.97
C GLN A 110 -5.66 -2.79 -13.45
N GLN A 111 -6.69 -3.62 -13.28
CA GLN A 111 -8.00 -3.47 -13.93
C GLN A 111 -8.65 -2.08 -13.73
N LYS A 112 -8.50 -1.50 -12.53
CA LYS A 112 -9.05 -0.18 -12.19
C LYS A 112 -8.29 1.00 -12.82
N MET A 113 -7.05 0.81 -13.27
CA MET A 113 -6.27 1.87 -13.89
C MET A 113 -6.80 2.24 -15.27
N PHE A 114 -7.22 1.24 -16.06
CA PHE A 114 -7.71 1.36 -17.43
C PHE A 114 -9.04 2.14 -17.58
N LYS A 115 -9.71 2.48 -16.47
CA LYS A 115 -10.83 3.44 -16.47
C LYS A 115 -10.44 4.82 -17.06
N ARG A 116 -9.15 5.15 -17.11
CA ARG A 116 -8.63 6.32 -17.82
C ARG A 116 -7.40 5.91 -18.63
N LEU A 117 -7.52 5.90 -19.96
CA LEU A 117 -6.53 5.28 -20.83
C LEU A 117 -5.15 5.95 -20.76
N THR A 118 -5.08 7.28 -20.81
CA THR A 118 -3.79 8.00 -20.78
C THR A 118 -2.92 7.66 -19.55
N PRO A 119 -3.40 7.83 -18.30
CA PRO A 119 -2.59 7.43 -17.14
C PRO A 119 -2.42 5.92 -17.02
N ALA A 120 -3.29 5.10 -17.62
CA ALA A 120 -3.12 3.64 -17.62
C ALA A 120 -1.93 3.21 -18.48
N ILE A 121 -1.83 3.73 -19.72
CA ILE A 121 -0.72 3.41 -20.63
C ILE A 121 0.60 3.89 -20.06
N LEU A 122 0.67 5.14 -19.59
CA LEU A 122 1.90 5.69 -19.00
C LEU A 122 2.33 4.88 -17.77
N HIS A 123 1.38 4.50 -16.91
CA HIS A 123 1.69 3.69 -15.73
C HIS A 123 2.08 2.26 -16.10
N LEU A 124 1.46 1.67 -17.13
CA LEU A 124 1.80 0.32 -17.61
C LEU A 124 3.25 0.27 -18.11
N ILE A 125 3.69 1.29 -18.86
CA ILE A 125 5.09 1.39 -19.32
C ILE A 125 6.04 1.42 -18.12
N VAL A 126 5.78 2.28 -17.15
CA VAL A 126 6.61 2.39 -15.94
C VAL A 126 6.59 1.10 -15.13
N TYR A 127 5.42 0.46 -14.99
CA TYR A 127 5.26 -0.79 -14.25
C TYR A 127 5.99 -1.98 -14.89
N VAL A 128 5.83 -2.17 -16.21
CA VAL A 128 6.53 -3.22 -16.94
C VAL A 128 8.04 -2.95 -16.93
N GLY A 129 8.44 -1.70 -17.19
CA GLY A 129 9.84 -1.27 -17.08
C GLY A 129 10.42 -1.60 -15.70
N PHE A 130 9.72 -1.23 -14.63
CA PHE A 130 10.14 -1.55 -13.26
C PHE A 130 10.31 -3.06 -13.05
N ILE A 131 9.34 -3.90 -13.42
CA ILE A 131 9.44 -5.35 -13.19
C ILE A 131 10.63 -5.96 -13.94
N VAL A 132 10.82 -5.62 -15.21
CA VAL A 132 11.86 -6.25 -16.05
C VAL A 132 13.25 -5.71 -15.68
N ILE A 133 13.40 -4.39 -15.48
CA ILE A 133 14.67 -3.76 -15.10
C ILE A 133 15.14 -4.24 -13.71
N ASN A 134 14.24 -4.62 -12.79
CA ASN A 134 14.65 -5.19 -11.51
C ASN A 134 15.49 -6.47 -11.64
N ILE A 135 15.38 -7.23 -12.75
CA ILE A 135 16.25 -8.38 -13.01
C ILE A 135 17.70 -7.91 -13.20
N GLU A 136 17.91 -6.81 -13.90
CA GLU A 136 19.22 -6.18 -14.09
C GLU A 136 19.74 -5.54 -12.78
N VAL A 137 18.85 -4.98 -11.94
CA VAL A 137 19.25 -4.51 -10.60
C VAL A 137 19.80 -5.66 -9.74
N ILE A 138 19.22 -6.86 -9.84
CA ILE A 138 19.74 -8.04 -9.15
C ILE A 138 21.14 -8.40 -9.67
N GLU A 139 21.36 -8.36 -10.99
CA GLU A 139 22.67 -8.56 -11.60
C GLU A 139 23.70 -7.53 -11.11
N ILE A 140 23.37 -6.24 -11.15
CA ILE A 140 24.20 -5.14 -10.63
C ILE A 140 24.60 -5.38 -9.16
N LEU A 141 23.65 -5.87 -8.34
CA LEU A 141 23.89 -6.15 -6.94
C LEU A 141 24.82 -7.36 -6.73
N ILE A 142 24.69 -8.40 -7.54
CA ILE A 142 25.59 -9.57 -7.52
C ILE A 142 27.00 -9.15 -7.98
N ASP A 143 27.08 -8.39 -9.08
CA ASP A 143 28.34 -7.85 -9.60
C ASP A 143 29.07 -7.00 -8.56
N GLY A 144 28.33 -6.17 -7.80
CA GLY A 144 28.90 -5.39 -6.71
C GLY A 144 29.41 -6.22 -5.53
N LEU A 145 28.73 -7.31 -5.18
CA LEU A 145 29.13 -8.17 -4.05
C LEU A 145 30.35 -9.04 -4.37
N PHE A 146 30.39 -9.60 -5.58
CA PHE A 146 31.39 -10.59 -5.96
C PHE A 146 32.50 -10.02 -6.85
N GLY A 147 32.40 -8.75 -7.27
CA GLY A 147 33.33 -8.14 -8.22
C GLY A 147 33.24 -8.75 -9.61
N THR A 148 32.08 -9.31 -9.98
CA THR A 148 31.83 -9.84 -11.33
C THR A 148 31.41 -8.71 -12.27
N HIS A 149 31.41 -8.99 -13.57
CA HIS A 149 30.90 -8.09 -14.58
C HIS A 149 29.91 -8.85 -15.45
N ARG A 150 28.63 -8.42 -15.43
CA ARG A 150 27.53 -9.00 -16.20
C ARG A 150 27.40 -10.50 -15.92
N VAL A 151 27.17 -10.87 -14.66
CA VAL A 151 27.10 -12.28 -14.23
C VAL A 151 26.07 -13.11 -15.01
N LEU A 152 25.03 -12.50 -15.58
CA LEU A 152 23.99 -13.19 -16.35
C LEU A 152 24.36 -13.45 -17.81
N GLN A 153 25.56 -13.04 -18.25
CA GLN A 153 26.02 -13.23 -19.64
C GLN A 153 26.03 -14.70 -20.10
N PHE A 154 26.09 -15.67 -19.18
CA PHE A 154 26.03 -17.11 -19.50
C PHE A 154 24.73 -17.54 -20.20
N LEU A 155 23.68 -16.72 -20.14
CA LEU A 155 22.40 -16.98 -20.82
C LEU A 155 22.46 -16.72 -22.35
N GLY A 156 23.56 -16.15 -22.87
CA GLY A 156 23.78 -15.99 -24.31
C GLY A 156 22.70 -15.15 -25.00
N PRO A 157 22.02 -15.64 -26.06
CA PRO A 157 21.00 -14.86 -26.78
C PRO A 157 19.85 -14.35 -25.91
N LEU A 158 19.49 -15.10 -24.85
CA LEU A 158 18.46 -14.66 -23.90
C LEU A 158 18.92 -13.44 -23.11
N TYR A 159 20.21 -13.36 -22.76
CA TYR A 159 20.79 -12.19 -22.11
C TYR A 159 20.73 -10.97 -23.05
N SER A 160 21.11 -11.13 -24.33
CA SER A 160 20.99 -10.03 -25.31
C SER A 160 19.55 -9.57 -25.51
N ALA A 161 18.57 -10.49 -25.51
CA ALA A 161 17.16 -10.13 -25.57
C ALA A 161 16.72 -9.36 -24.31
N LEU A 162 17.17 -9.78 -23.13
CA LEU A 162 16.87 -9.12 -21.85
C LEU A 162 17.46 -7.71 -21.80
N THR A 163 18.76 -7.53 -22.05
CA THR A 163 19.39 -6.20 -22.00
C THR A 163 18.83 -5.28 -23.08
N GLY A 164 18.57 -5.79 -24.29
CA GLY A 164 17.95 -5.02 -25.37
C GLY A 164 16.54 -4.57 -25.00
N THR A 165 15.77 -5.43 -24.33
CA THR A 165 14.43 -5.08 -23.82
C THR A 165 14.53 -4.04 -22.71
N ASN A 166 15.46 -4.18 -21.77
CA ASN A 166 15.67 -3.21 -20.68
C ASN A 166 16.07 -1.84 -21.20
N GLU A 167 16.92 -1.77 -22.23
CA GLU A 167 17.31 -0.51 -22.88
C GLU A 167 16.11 0.22 -23.49
N ILE A 168 15.28 -0.50 -24.26
CA ILE A 168 14.06 0.05 -24.86
C ILE A 168 13.08 0.48 -23.77
N LEU A 169 12.84 -0.37 -22.77
CA LEU A 169 11.93 -0.05 -21.65
C LEU A 169 12.45 1.14 -20.84
N GLY A 170 13.75 1.23 -20.56
CA GLY A 170 14.36 2.37 -19.86
C GLY A 170 14.13 3.69 -20.60
N ALA A 171 14.24 3.69 -21.93
CA ALA A 171 13.97 4.87 -22.73
C ALA A 171 12.48 5.24 -22.70
N LEU A 172 11.60 4.24 -22.81
CA LEU A 172 10.15 4.44 -22.68
C LEU A 172 9.74 4.93 -21.29
N VAL A 173 10.42 4.48 -20.22
CA VAL A 173 10.22 4.96 -18.85
C VAL A 173 10.57 6.44 -18.78
N VAL A 174 11.72 6.88 -19.29
CA VAL A 174 12.08 8.31 -19.31
C VAL A 174 11.02 9.16 -20.02
N LEU A 175 10.52 8.68 -21.18
CA LEU A 175 9.44 9.36 -21.92
C LEU A 175 8.12 9.39 -21.12
N ALA A 176 7.76 8.29 -20.47
CA ALA A 176 6.55 8.21 -19.66
C ALA A 176 6.61 9.11 -18.42
N VAL A 177 7.77 9.18 -17.77
CA VAL A 177 8.04 10.04 -16.61
C VAL A 177 8.00 11.51 -17.00
N ALA A 178 8.59 11.89 -18.15
CA ALA A 178 8.46 13.23 -18.70
C ALA A 178 6.99 13.60 -18.98
N ALA A 179 6.21 12.67 -19.56
CA ALA A 179 4.79 12.87 -19.79
C ALA A 179 3.98 13.00 -18.47
N PHE A 180 4.32 12.23 -17.43
CA PHE A 180 3.72 12.37 -16.10
C PHE A 180 4.07 13.72 -15.47
N TRP A 181 5.32 14.15 -15.57
CA TRP A 181 5.79 15.44 -15.08
C TRP A 181 5.04 16.59 -15.75
N TRP A 182 4.94 16.59 -17.09
CA TRP A 182 4.19 17.58 -17.86
C TRP A 182 2.71 17.61 -17.45
N ARG A 183 2.09 16.43 -17.39
CA ARG A 183 0.68 16.29 -17.03
C ARG A 183 0.38 16.78 -15.61
N ARG A 184 1.34 16.66 -14.68
CA ARG A 184 1.19 17.09 -13.29
C ARG A 184 1.46 18.57 -13.11
N ASN A 185 2.57 19.07 -13.64
CA ASN A 185 3.08 20.41 -13.36
C ASN A 185 2.57 21.47 -14.35
N VAL A 186 2.27 21.08 -15.59
CA VAL A 186 1.86 22.02 -16.64
C VAL A 186 0.36 21.95 -16.94
N LYS A 187 -0.21 20.76 -17.15
CA LYS A 187 -1.65 20.62 -17.52
C LYS A 187 -2.65 21.01 -16.40
N GLY A 188 -2.20 21.16 -15.16
CA GLY A 188 -3.03 21.71 -14.07
C GLY A 188 -4.31 20.92 -13.77
N ILE A 189 -4.19 19.67 -13.31
CA ILE A 189 -5.37 18.81 -13.09
C ILE A 189 -6.00 19.07 -11.73
N ARG A 190 -7.30 19.38 -11.69
CA ARG A 190 -8.06 19.74 -10.47
C ARG A 190 -7.78 18.88 -9.24
N ARG A 191 -7.76 17.54 -9.39
CA ARG A 191 -7.51 16.62 -8.25
C ARG A 191 -6.09 16.71 -7.67
N PHE A 192 -5.16 17.36 -8.37
CA PHE A 192 -3.77 17.60 -7.96
C PHE A 192 -3.51 19.03 -7.47
N THR A 193 -4.53 19.90 -7.52
CA THR A 193 -4.45 21.31 -7.08
C THR A 193 -5.28 21.58 -5.82
N GLY A 194 -5.79 20.52 -5.17
CA GLY A 194 -6.55 20.64 -3.92
C GLY A 194 -5.68 21.15 -2.76
N PRO A 195 -6.31 21.76 -1.73
CA PRO A 195 -5.60 22.29 -0.56
C PRO A 195 -4.75 21.23 0.15
N GLU A 196 -5.22 19.98 0.17
CA GLU A 196 -4.53 18.84 0.81
C GLU A 196 -3.29 18.34 0.03
N LEU A 197 -2.98 18.91 -1.13
CA LEU A 197 -1.80 18.56 -1.94
C LEU A 197 -0.79 19.70 -2.10
N ARG A 198 -0.88 20.74 -1.27
CA ARG A 198 0.07 21.87 -1.27
C ARG A 198 1.39 21.47 -0.60
N ALA A 199 2.48 22.12 -0.97
CA ALA A 199 3.83 21.88 -0.43
C ALA A 199 4.31 20.42 -0.61
N TRP A 200 4.40 19.63 0.47
CA TRP A 200 5.10 18.35 0.47
C TRP A 200 4.55 17.32 -0.52
N PRO A 201 3.24 16.98 -0.57
CA PRO A 201 2.73 16.05 -1.57
C PRO A 201 3.01 16.46 -3.02
N LYS A 202 3.12 17.76 -3.29
CA LYS A 202 3.52 18.23 -4.62
C LYS A 202 5.00 17.98 -4.86
N LEU A 203 5.84 18.34 -3.90
CA LEU A 203 7.30 18.17 -3.96
C LEU A 203 7.69 16.68 -4.04
N ASP A 204 7.15 15.84 -3.16
CA ASP A 204 7.40 14.39 -3.11
C ASP A 204 7.19 13.73 -4.48
N ALA A 205 6.05 14.03 -5.11
CA ALA A 205 5.75 13.49 -6.44
C ALA A 205 6.76 13.93 -7.51
N ASN A 206 7.31 15.15 -7.42
CA ASN A 206 8.31 15.63 -8.36
C ASN A 206 9.69 15.03 -8.06
N ILE A 207 10.07 14.91 -6.78
CA ILE A 207 11.30 14.23 -6.35
C ILE A 207 11.36 12.82 -6.93
N ILE A 208 10.28 12.05 -6.81
CA ILE A 208 10.19 10.70 -7.38
C ILE A 208 10.47 10.71 -8.88
N LEU A 209 9.81 11.59 -9.65
CA LEU A 209 9.99 11.68 -11.11
C LEU A 209 11.45 12.07 -11.47
N TYR A 210 12.08 12.94 -10.68
CA TYR A 210 13.48 13.31 -10.89
C TYR A 210 14.45 12.17 -10.56
N ILE A 211 14.20 11.42 -9.47
CA ILE A 211 14.99 10.24 -9.12
C ILE A 211 14.86 9.18 -10.20
N GLU A 212 13.66 8.92 -10.71
CA GLU A 212 13.44 7.95 -11.79
C GLU A 212 14.25 8.30 -13.05
N VAL A 213 14.23 9.57 -13.48
CA VAL A 213 15.06 10.02 -14.62
C VAL A 213 16.56 9.92 -14.32
N ALA A 214 16.99 10.30 -13.11
CA ALA A 214 18.40 10.23 -12.73
C ALA A 214 18.92 8.78 -12.70
N LEU A 215 18.11 7.83 -12.22
CA LEU A 215 18.45 6.41 -12.24
C LEU A 215 18.54 5.87 -13.68
N MET A 216 17.58 6.20 -14.54
CA MET A 216 17.65 5.77 -15.95
C MET A 216 18.86 6.38 -16.67
N ALA A 217 19.19 7.65 -16.39
CA ALA A 217 20.37 8.30 -16.94
C ALA A 217 21.67 7.63 -16.45
N ALA A 218 21.76 7.23 -15.18
CA ALA A 218 22.90 6.51 -14.65
C ALA A 218 23.06 5.12 -15.29
N LEU A 219 21.95 4.42 -15.54
CA LEU A 219 21.92 3.12 -16.26
C LEU A 219 22.43 3.28 -17.70
N PHE A 220 21.95 4.29 -18.43
CA PHE A 220 22.44 4.57 -19.79
C PHE A 220 23.90 5.02 -19.80
N LEU A 221 24.32 5.83 -18.81
CA LEU A 221 25.72 6.27 -18.72
C LEU A 221 26.67 5.09 -18.55
N MET A 222 26.36 4.14 -17.64
CA MET A 222 27.21 2.97 -17.45
C MET A 222 27.22 2.08 -18.70
N ASN A 223 26.07 1.83 -19.33
CA ASN A 223 25.99 0.97 -20.52
C ASN A 223 26.67 1.59 -21.74
N SER A 224 26.50 2.89 -21.98
CA SER A 224 27.18 3.59 -23.08
C SER A 224 28.69 3.67 -22.90
N ALA A 225 29.16 3.90 -21.66
CA ALA A 225 30.58 3.94 -21.37
C ALA A 225 31.23 2.56 -21.53
N ASP A 226 30.57 1.51 -21.04
CA ASP A 226 30.99 0.11 -21.17
C ASP A 226 31.03 -0.32 -22.65
N LEU A 227 30.00 0.03 -23.42
CA LEU A 227 29.94 -0.26 -24.86
C LEU A 227 31.05 0.45 -25.63
N LYS A 228 31.28 1.75 -25.39
CA LYS A 228 32.32 2.52 -26.07
C LYS A 228 33.72 2.02 -25.72
N LEU A 229 33.95 1.63 -24.47
CA LEU A 229 35.20 1.03 -24.02
C LEU A 229 35.51 -0.25 -24.80
N HIS A 230 34.55 -1.17 -24.88
CA HIS A 230 34.71 -2.43 -25.62
C HIS A 230 34.95 -2.20 -27.12
N GLN A 231 34.29 -1.21 -27.72
CA GLN A 231 34.54 -0.80 -29.11
C GLN A 231 35.98 -0.34 -29.35
N LEU A 232 36.55 0.45 -28.43
CA LEU A 232 37.93 0.92 -28.53
C LEU A 232 38.95 -0.21 -28.30
N GLU A 233 38.61 -1.19 -27.47
CA GLU A 233 39.43 -2.38 -27.25
C GLU A 233 39.31 -3.43 -28.36
N GLY A 234 38.38 -3.25 -29.31
CA GLY A 234 38.09 -4.22 -30.36
C GLY A 234 37.47 -5.52 -29.84
N LYS A 235 36.75 -5.46 -28.72
CA LYS A 235 36.06 -6.59 -28.09
C LYS A 235 34.55 -6.43 -28.23
N ASP A 236 33.85 -7.56 -28.35
CA ASP A 236 32.40 -7.57 -28.29
C ASP A 236 31.92 -7.54 -26.83
N LEU A 237 30.99 -6.64 -26.53
CA LEU A 237 30.31 -6.60 -25.24
C LEU A 237 29.11 -7.55 -25.25
N PRO A 238 29.01 -8.51 -24.31
CA PRO A 238 27.83 -9.35 -24.19
C PRO A 238 26.57 -8.51 -23.96
N GLY A 239 25.52 -8.79 -24.72
CA GLY A 239 24.23 -8.10 -24.63
C GLY A 239 23.84 -7.38 -25.92
N ALA A 240 22.67 -6.76 -25.93
CA ALA A 240 22.22 -5.81 -26.95
C ALA A 240 21.95 -4.43 -26.30
N PHE A 241 22.41 -3.37 -26.95
CA PHE A 241 22.39 -1.98 -26.43
C PHE A 241 21.80 -1.00 -27.45
N PRO A 242 20.52 -1.19 -27.86
CA PRO A 242 19.93 -0.44 -28.95
C PRO A 242 19.77 1.06 -28.68
N ILE A 243 19.76 1.52 -27.42
CA ILE A 243 19.63 2.93 -27.06
C ILE A 243 21.01 3.52 -26.73
N SER A 244 21.75 2.85 -25.85
CA SER A 244 23.07 3.27 -25.39
C SER A 244 24.08 3.44 -26.51
N GLN A 245 23.96 2.71 -27.63
CA GLN A 245 24.79 2.89 -28.82
C GLN A 245 24.73 4.32 -29.38
N PHE A 246 23.56 4.98 -29.33
CA PHE A 246 23.38 6.34 -29.84
C PHE A 246 24.00 7.41 -28.95
N LEU A 247 24.28 7.07 -27.69
CA LEU A 247 24.88 7.98 -26.72
C LEU A 247 26.42 7.87 -26.69
N THR A 248 27.00 6.83 -27.30
CA THR A 248 28.46 6.61 -27.31
C THR A 248 29.24 7.76 -27.94
N GLY A 249 28.65 8.47 -28.90
CA GLY A 249 29.25 9.65 -29.54
C GLY A 249 29.35 10.89 -28.63
N LEU A 250 28.67 10.89 -27.48
CA LEU A 250 28.74 11.96 -26.48
C LEU A 250 29.85 11.72 -25.45
N LEU A 251 30.50 10.54 -25.47
CA LEU A 251 31.49 10.12 -24.49
C LEU A 251 32.92 10.33 -25.01
N PRO A 252 33.91 10.53 -24.12
CA PRO A 252 35.31 10.72 -24.51
C PRO A 252 35.93 9.44 -25.11
N GLU A 253 36.99 9.59 -25.91
CA GLU A 253 37.74 8.47 -26.49
C GLU A 253 38.84 7.92 -25.56
N ASN A 254 39.03 8.52 -24.39
CA ASN A 254 40.02 8.08 -23.41
C ASN A 254 39.49 6.90 -22.59
N THR A 255 40.15 5.74 -22.66
CA THR A 255 39.78 4.51 -21.93
C THR A 255 39.71 4.70 -20.42
N THR A 256 40.62 5.48 -19.82
CA THR A 256 40.61 5.77 -18.38
C THR A 256 39.38 6.59 -18.00
N ALA A 257 39.00 7.56 -18.84
CA ALA A 257 37.80 8.35 -18.62
C ALA A 257 36.53 7.50 -18.78
N LEU A 258 36.50 6.57 -19.75
CA LEU A 258 35.38 5.65 -19.94
C LEU A 258 35.18 4.70 -18.76
N HIS A 259 36.25 4.10 -18.23
CA HIS A 259 36.18 3.32 -17.00
C HIS A 259 35.65 4.14 -15.82
N ALA A 260 36.09 5.40 -15.68
CA ALA A 260 35.59 6.27 -14.61
C ALA A 260 34.10 6.59 -14.78
N LEU A 261 33.65 6.92 -16.00
CA LEU A 261 32.24 7.21 -16.29
C LEU A 261 31.34 5.99 -16.07
N GLU A 262 31.80 4.81 -16.48
CA GLU A 262 31.09 3.56 -16.24
C GLU A 262 30.95 3.29 -14.73
N ARG A 263 32.04 3.40 -13.97
CA ARG A 263 31.99 3.25 -12.50
C ARG A 263 31.12 4.31 -11.82
N VAL A 264 31.16 5.56 -12.28
CA VAL A 264 30.30 6.63 -11.75
C VAL A 264 28.83 6.33 -12.02
N GLY A 265 28.48 5.92 -13.26
CA GLY A 265 27.12 5.52 -13.61
C GLY A 265 26.64 4.35 -12.75
N TRP A 266 27.47 3.31 -12.59
CA TRP A 266 27.17 2.14 -11.78
C TRP A 266 26.95 2.48 -10.30
N TRP A 267 27.87 3.25 -9.68
CA TRP A 267 27.73 3.67 -8.29
C TRP A 267 26.56 4.62 -8.08
N ALA A 268 26.36 5.60 -8.98
CA ALA A 268 25.24 6.53 -8.91
C ALA A 268 23.90 5.79 -9.01
N HIS A 269 23.82 4.77 -9.86
CA HIS A 269 22.63 3.95 -10.00
C HIS A 269 22.35 3.12 -8.74
N ILE A 270 23.29 2.28 -8.29
CA ILE A 270 23.02 1.35 -7.18
C ILE A 270 22.89 2.05 -5.82
N VAL A 271 23.69 3.08 -5.56
CA VAL A 271 23.53 3.93 -4.36
C VAL A 271 22.24 4.73 -4.48
N GLY A 272 21.92 5.25 -5.67
CA GLY A 272 20.65 5.91 -5.94
C GLY A 272 19.45 5.02 -5.62
N ILE A 273 19.48 3.74 -6.01
CA ILE A 273 18.45 2.74 -5.68
C ILE A 273 18.36 2.51 -4.17
N LEU A 274 19.48 2.34 -3.46
CA LEU A 274 19.48 2.11 -2.01
C LEU A 274 18.99 3.35 -1.23
N CYS A 275 19.32 4.56 -1.71
CA CYS A 275 18.78 5.81 -1.19
C CYS A 275 17.28 5.91 -1.47
N PHE A 276 16.84 5.60 -2.69
CA PHE A 276 15.42 5.62 -3.06
C PHE A 276 14.61 4.60 -2.25
N LEU A 277 15.13 3.39 -2.04
CA LEU A 277 14.54 2.36 -1.17
C LEU A 277 14.25 2.91 0.23
N ASN A 278 15.15 3.70 0.78
CA ASN A 278 14.99 4.31 2.10
C ASN A 278 14.13 5.57 2.10
N TYR A 279 13.98 6.23 0.96
CA TYR A 279 13.01 7.29 0.73
C TYR A 279 11.57 6.74 0.68
N LEU A 280 11.36 5.53 0.15
CA LEU A 280 10.04 4.94 -0.06
C LEU A 280 9.11 5.07 1.15
N PRO A 281 9.47 4.64 2.38
CA PRO A 281 8.58 4.64 3.55
C PRO A 281 8.00 6.01 3.92
N SER A 282 8.63 7.11 3.48
CA SER A 282 8.19 8.49 3.77
C SER A 282 7.47 9.15 2.59
N SER A 283 7.25 8.40 1.49
CA SER A 283 6.78 8.91 0.21
C SER A 283 5.50 8.25 -0.26
N LYS A 284 4.77 8.90 -1.17
CA LYS A 284 3.63 8.26 -1.86
C LYS A 284 4.04 7.07 -2.74
N HIS A 285 5.33 6.95 -3.08
CA HIS A 285 5.82 5.82 -3.87
C HIS A 285 5.88 4.52 -3.06
N PHE A 286 5.73 4.56 -1.72
CA PHE A 286 5.67 3.36 -0.88
C PHE A 286 4.57 2.37 -1.29
N HIS A 287 3.58 2.84 -2.05
CA HIS A 287 2.54 2.00 -2.61
C HIS A 287 3.07 0.82 -3.43
N ILE A 288 4.29 0.90 -4.02
CA ILE A 288 4.89 -0.24 -4.73
C ILE A 288 5.15 -1.44 -3.81
N ILE A 289 5.22 -1.23 -2.49
CA ILE A 289 5.32 -2.29 -1.48
C ILE A 289 3.97 -2.49 -0.79
N MET A 290 3.35 -1.40 -0.32
CA MET A 290 2.18 -1.48 0.54
C MET A 290 0.87 -1.76 -0.18
N ALA A 291 0.80 -1.64 -1.51
CA ALA A 291 -0.40 -2.02 -2.26
C ALA A 291 -0.67 -3.54 -2.17
N PHE A 292 0.36 -4.38 -2.16
CA PHE A 292 0.23 -5.84 -2.09
C PHE A 292 -0.49 -6.32 -0.81
N PRO A 293 0.03 -6.05 0.42
CA PRO A 293 -0.67 -6.45 1.63
C PRO A 293 -2.04 -5.77 1.76
N ASN A 294 -2.18 -4.53 1.29
CA ASN A 294 -3.45 -3.81 1.36
C ASN A 294 -4.55 -4.44 0.52
N VAL A 295 -4.24 -4.85 -0.72
CA VAL A 295 -5.20 -5.53 -1.58
C VAL A 295 -5.51 -6.91 -1.02
N TYR A 296 -4.51 -7.63 -0.51
CA TYR A 296 -4.72 -8.95 0.11
C TYR A 296 -5.69 -8.87 1.29
N PHE A 297 -5.49 -7.88 2.16
CA PHE A 297 -6.37 -7.58 3.30
C PHE A 297 -7.50 -6.61 2.96
N SER A 298 -7.85 -6.44 1.68
CA SER A 298 -9.03 -5.67 1.32
C SER A 298 -10.31 -6.43 1.65
N ARG A 299 -11.40 -5.68 1.81
CA ARG A 299 -12.71 -6.25 2.17
C ARG A 299 -13.26 -7.13 1.03
N LEU A 300 -13.84 -8.28 1.41
CA LEU A 300 -14.50 -9.22 0.48
C LEU A 300 -16.03 -9.07 0.47
N MET A 301 -16.59 -8.41 1.48
CA MET A 301 -18.03 -8.18 1.58
C MET A 301 -18.54 -7.19 0.52
N PRO A 302 -19.85 -7.23 0.18
CA PRO A 302 -20.49 -6.25 -0.68
C PRO A 302 -20.20 -4.81 -0.25
N GLN A 303 -19.99 -3.94 -1.24
CA GLN A 303 -19.81 -2.51 -0.99
C GLN A 303 -21.09 -1.94 -0.38
N GLY A 304 -20.95 -1.12 0.66
CA GLY A 304 -22.09 -0.54 1.39
C GLY A 304 -22.61 -1.36 2.57
N GLN A 305 -22.19 -2.61 2.73
CA GLN A 305 -22.44 -3.30 3.99
C GLN A 305 -21.66 -2.61 5.12
N PHE A 306 -22.29 -2.26 6.23
CA PHE A 306 -21.57 -1.73 7.40
C PHE A 306 -21.19 -2.86 8.36
N SER A 307 -20.11 -2.67 9.12
CA SER A 307 -19.86 -3.48 10.33
C SER A 307 -20.97 -3.21 11.33
N ASN A 308 -21.23 -4.13 12.26
CA ASN A 308 -22.00 -3.80 13.45
C ASN A 308 -21.04 -3.54 14.61
N VAL A 309 -21.54 -2.87 15.65
CA VAL A 309 -20.82 -2.82 16.92
C VAL A 309 -21.14 -4.12 17.66
N ASP A 310 -20.15 -5.00 17.79
CA ASP A 310 -20.38 -6.37 18.29
C ASP A 310 -20.93 -6.38 19.71
N SER A 311 -20.40 -5.53 20.61
CA SER A 311 -20.92 -5.41 21.98
C SER A 311 -22.41 -5.05 22.01
N ILE A 312 -22.83 -4.03 21.27
CA ILE A 312 -24.25 -3.66 21.15
C ILE A 312 -25.06 -4.80 20.51
N THR A 313 -24.51 -5.48 19.51
CA THR A 313 -25.19 -6.58 18.82
C THR A 313 -25.47 -7.75 19.76
N HIS A 314 -24.53 -8.08 20.65
CA HIS A 314 -24.71 -9.13 21.64
C HIS A 314 -25.77 -8.76 22.68
N GLU A 315 -25.75 -7.52 23.18
CA GLU A 315 -26.77 -7.01 24.12
C GLU A 315 -28.17 -7.04 23.50
N VAL A 316 -28.31 -6.53 22.26
CA VAL A 316 -29.61 -6.53 21.56
C VAL A 316 -30.11 -7.95 21.32
N LYS A 317 -29.24 -8.90 20.95
CA LYS A 317 -29.63 -10.30 20.78
C LYS A 317 -30.08 -10.94 22.09
N ALA A 318 -29.40 -10.64 23.20
CA ALA A 318 -29.81 -11.10 24.53
C ALA A 318 -31.17 -10.52 24.95
N MET A 319 -31.49 -9.29 24.56
CA MET A 319 -32.81 -8.69 24.80
C MET A 319 -33.91 -9.31 23.92
N MET A 320 -33.59 -9.70 22.69
CA MET A 320 -34.57 -10.27 21.73
C MET A 320 -34.80 -11.77 21.93
N ASP A 321 -33.79 -12.51 22.40
CA ASP A 321 -33.82 -13.95 22.59
C ASP A 321 -33.24 -14.30 23.98
N PRO A 322 -34.09 -14.66 24.96
CA PRO A 322 -33.65 -15.07 26.29
C PRO A 322 -32.71 -16.27 26.32
N THR A 323 -32.62 -17.04 25.23
CA THR A 323 -31.71 -18.20 25.10
C THR A 323 -30.34 -17.82 24.55
N TYR A 324 -30.16 -16.57 24.11
CA TYR A 324 -28.91 -16.08 23.56
C TYR A 324 -27.89 -15.80 24.68
N GLU A 325 -26.82 -16.61 24.72
CA GLU A 325 -25.70 -16.37 25.62
C GLU A 325 -24.73 -15.33 25.01
N VAL A 326 -24.55 -14.22 25.71
CA VAL A 326 -23.55 -13.20 25.35
C VAL A 326 -22.15 -13.84 25.44
N PRO A 327 -21.38 -13.87 24.34
CA PRO A 327 -20.02 -14.42 24.37
C PRO A 327 -19.18 -13.63 25.37
N THR A 328 -18.52 -14.35 26.29
CA THR A 328 -17.60 -13.71 27.23
C THR A 328 -16.43 -13.13 26.44
N PRO A 329 -16.09 -11.84 26.58
CA PRO A 329 -14.90 -11.29 25.95
C PRO A 329 -13.68 -12.12 26.36
N PRO A 330 -12.74 -12.41 25.44
CA PRO A 330 -11.51 -13.09 25.83
C PRO A 330 -10.81 -12.23 26.89
N ALA A 331 -10.69 -12.76 28.11
CA ALA A 331 -9.98 -12.08 29.18
C ALA A 331 -8.51 -11.95 28.76
N SER A 332 -8.08 -10.73 28.45
CA SER A 332 -6.65 -10.43 28.40
C SER A 332 -6.11 -10.57 29.81
N GLU A 333 -5.29 -11.59 30.06
CA GLU A 333 -4.57 -11.74 31.32
C GLU A 333 -3.83 -10.42 31.67
N GLY A 334 -4.26 -9.74 32.74
CA GLY A 334 -3.53 -8.62 33.34
C GLY A 334 -3.85 -7.20 32.85
N ALA A 335 -4.84 -6.99 32.00
CA ALA A 335 -5.35 -5.64 31.71
C ALA A 335 -6.80 -5.53 32.19
N GLU A 336 -7.08 -4.61 33.13
CA GLU A 336 -8.44 -4.13 33.32
C GLU A 336 -8.97 -3.71 31.95
N ALA A 337 -10.02 -4.38 31.48
CA ALA A 337 -10.62 -4.10 30.19
C ALA A 337 -11.27 -2.71 30.27
N ALA A 338 -10.49 -1.67 29.99
CA ALA A 338 -11.01 -0.33 29.80
C ALA A 338 -12.14 -0.42 28.75
N PRO A 339 -13.30 0.23 28.97
CA PRO A 339 -14.40 0.17 28.03
C PRO A 339 -13.92 0.56 26.63
N THR A 340 -14.08 -0.36 25.67
CA THR A 340 -13.75 -0.07 24.26
C THR A 340 -14.73 0.96 23.75
N ALA A 341 -14.26 2.16 23.41
CA ALA A 341 -15.11 3.22 22.89
C ALA A 341 -15.88 2.80 21.63
N PHE A 342 -17.13 3.22 21.51
CA PHE A 342 -17.95 3.02 20.33
C PHE A 342 -17.45 3.89 19.18
N GLY A 343 -17.09 3.26 18.05
CA GLY A 343 -16.48 3.97 16.94
C GLY A 343 -15.02 4.37 17.20
N ALA A 344 -14.56 5.44 16.54
CA ALA A 344 -13.19 5.91 16.60
C ALA A 344 -13.05 7.40 16.91
N LYS A 345 -12.39 7.72 18.04
CA LYS A 345 -11.91 9.08 18.36
C LYS A 345 -10.54 9.34 17.75
N ASP A 346 -9.67 8.34 17.82
CA ASP A 346 -8.28 8.44 17.39
C ASP A 346 -7.81 7.18 16.62
N VAL A 347 -6.59 7.20 16.08
CA VAL A 347 -6.07 6.14 15.20
C VAL A 347 -6.03 4.74 15.84
N ASN A 348 -5.85 4.62 17.15
CA ASN A 348 -5.87 3.34 17.88
C ASN A 348 -7.28 2.74 18.00
N ASP A 349 -8.33 3.53 17.75
CA ASP A 349 -9.70 3.03 17.77
C ASP A 349 -10.13 2.43 16.42
N LEU A 350 -9.38 2.74 15.36
CA LEU A 350 -9.59 2.14 14.05
C LEU A 350 -9.01 0.72 14.02
N ALA A 351 -9.57 -0.16 13.20
CA ALA A 351 -8.97 -1.48 12.98
C ALA A 351 -7.60 -1.36 12.30
N TRP A 352 -6.70 -2.30 12.57
CA TRP A 352 -5.35 -2.32 11.95
C TRP A 352 -5.41 -2.27 10.41
N THR A 353 -6.48 -2.78 9.78
CA THR A 353 -6.70 -2.70 8.33
C THR A 353 -6.90 -1.26 7.84
N ASN A 354 -7.53 -0.39 8.64
CA ASN A 354 -7.70 1.02 8.30
C ASN A 354 -6.37 1.78 8.41
N LEU A 355 -5.50 1.38 9.34
CA LEU A 355 -4.14 1.94 9.44
C LEU A 355 -3.25 1.46 8.29
N LEU A 356 -3.39 0.21 7.86
CA LEU A 356 -2.77 -0.30 6.64
C LEU A 356 -3.21 0.51 5.40
N HIS A 357 -4.51 0.82 5.28
CA HIS A 357 -5.03 1.67 4.21
C HIS A 357 -4.37 3.06 4.17
N ALA A 358 -4.06 3.64 5.33
CA ALA A 358 -3.42 4.94 5.44
C ALA A 358 -2.00 4.93 4.82
N TYR A 359 -1.18 3.92 5.13
CA TYR A 359 0.16 3.76 4.54
C TYR A 359 0.15 3.32 3.06
N SER A 360 -0.93 2.73 2.58
CA SER A 360 -1.06 2.29 1.17
C SER A 360 -1.63 3.37 0.25
N CYS A 361 -2.03 4.53 0.79
CA CYS A 361 -2.63 5.61 0.01
C CYS A 361 -1.63 6.18 -1.01
N THR A 362 -2.00 6.17 -2.28
CA THR A 362 -1.18 6.72 -3.37
C THR A 362 -1.35 8.21 -3.58
N GLU A 363 -2.22 8.86 -2.79
CA GLU A 363 -2.60 10.28 -2.92
C GLU A 363 -3.13 10.68 -4.33
N CYS A 364 -3.54 9.70 -5.13
CA CYS A 364 -3.91 9.90 -6.54
C CYS A 364 -5.18 10.74 -6.76
N GLY A 365 -6.00 10.92 -5.71
CA GLY A 365 -7.20 11.76 -5.72
C GLY A 365 -8.36 11.22 -6.56
N ARG A 366 -8.35 9.93 -6.93
CA ARG A 366 -9.48 9.30 -7.64
C ARG A 366 -10.75 9.36 -6.79
N CYS A 367 -10.64 9.00 -5.51
CA CYS A 367 -11.73 9.05 -4.53
C CYS A 367 -12.31 10.47 -4.36
N THR A 368 -11.46 11.50 -4.25
CA THR A 368 -11.90 12.90 -4.20
C THR A 368 -12.58 13.34 -5.49
N SER A 369 -12.05 12.94 -6.65
CA SER A 369 -12.61 13.36 -7.94
C SER A 369 -13.98 12.78 -8.28
N VAL A 370 -14.40 11.70 -7.61
CA VAL A 370 -15.72 11.07 -7.78
C VAL A 370 -16.65 11.33 -6.59
N CYS A 371 -16.19 12.05 -5.57
CA CYS A 371 -16.99 12.33 -4.38
C CYS A 371 -18.03 13.41 -4.68
N PRO A 372 -19.34 13.12 -4.58
CA PRO A 372 -20.38 14.12 -4.89
C PRO A 372 -20.34 15.32 -3.94
N ALA A 373 -19.98 15.10 -2.66
CA ALA A 373 -19.80 16.17 -1.69
C ALA A 373 -18.65 17.11 -2.08
N ASN A 374 -17.49 16.57 -2.48
CA ASN A 374 -16.36 17.39 -2.92
C ASN A 374 -16.67 18.15 -4.22
N LEU A 375 -17.41 17.51 -5.14
CA LEU A 375 -17.79 18.13 -6.42
C LEU A 375 -18.71 19.35 -6.23
N THR A 376 -19.52 19.34 -5.17
CA THR A 376 -20.43 20.44 -4.81
C THR A 376 -19.78 21.50 -3.91
N GLY A 377 -18.47 21.41 -3.65
CA GLY A 377 -17.71 22.39 -2.87
C GLY A 377 -17.73 22.17 -1.35
N LYS A 378 -18.28 21.04 -0.86
CA LYS A 378 -18.19 20.70 0.57
C LYS A 378 -16.77 20.31 0.96
N LEU A 379 -16.45 20.43 2.25
CA LEU A 379 -15.11 20.19 2.80
C LEU A 379 -14.60 18.76 2.61
N LEU A 380 -15.48 17.77 2.52
CA LEU A 380 -15.09 16.36 2.43
C LEU A 380 -14.18 16.08 1.22
N SER A 381 -12.98 15.59 1.51
CA SER A 381 -12.12 14.88 0.56
C SER A 381 -11.82 13.49 1.13
N PRO A 382 -12.35 12.39 0.57
CA PRO A 382 -12.07 11.05 1.08
C PRO A 382 -10.57 10.67 1.04
N ARG A 383 -9.79 11.33 0.17
CA ARG A 383 -8.33 11.23 0.18
C ARG A 383 -7.74 11.86 1.45
N LYS A 384 -8.17 13.08 1.80
CA LYS A 384 -7.69 13.82 2.97
C LYS A 384 -7.88 13.00 4.23
N ILE A 385 -9.07 12.42 4.44
CA ILE A 385 -9.34 11.53 5.59
C ILE A 385 -8.29 10.41 5.75
N ILE A 386 -7.88 9.77 4.66
CA ILE A 386 -6.89 8.69 4.70
C ILE A 386 -5.47 9.24 4.94
N MET A 387 -5.13 10.39 4.37
CA MET A 387 -3.85 11.07 4.62
C MET A 387 -3.76 11.52 6.08
N ASP A 388 -4.77 12.21 6.57
CA ASP A 388 -4.91 12.67 7.96
C ASP A 388 -4.79 11.51 8.96
N THR A 389 -5.33 10.33 8.62
CA THR A 389 -5.17 9.10 9.43
C THR A 389 -3.70 8.66 9.50
N ARG A 390 -2.95 8.70 8.38
CA ARG A 390 -1.51 8.38 8.36
C ARG A 390 -0.74 9.42 9.16
N ASP A 391 -1.02 10.68 8.92
CA ASP A 391 -0.28 11.80 9.50
C ASP A 391 -0.45 11.83 11.02
N ARG A 392 -1.68 11.58 11.52
CA ARG A 392 -1.96 11.41 12.95
C ARG A 392 -1.25 10.20 13.56
N MET A 393 -1.15 9.10 12.82
CA MET A 393 -0.46 7.89 13.29
C MET A 393 1.07 8.09 13.38
N GLU A 394 1.65 8.79 12.41
CA GLU A 394 3.08 9.16 12.41
C GLU A 394 3.39 10.20 13.50
N GLU A 395 2.46 11.12 13.77
CA GLU A 395 2.55 12.07 14.90
C GLU A 395 2.54 11.35 16.25
N LYS A 396 1.58 10.44 16.45
CA LYS A 396 1.35 9.78 17.75
C LYS A 396 2.42 8.75 18.11
N TYR A 397 2.92 8.02 17.11
CA TYR A 397 3.80 6.87 17.32
C TYR A 397 5.17 7.09 16.67
N ASN A 398 5.44 6.42 15.55
CA ASN A 398 6.73 6.46 14.90
C ASN A 398 6.62 7.13 13.53
N SER A 399 7.36 8.21 13.30
CA SER A 399 7.54 8.77 11.96
C SER A 399 8.73 8.10 11.23
N PRO A 400 8.69 7.87 9.91
CA PRO A 400 9.86 7.47 9.10
C PRO A 400 11.05 8.42 9.28
N LEU A 401 12.30 7.94 9.14
CA LEU A 401 13.49 8.69 9.62
C LEU A 401 13.83 9.94 8.81
N ILE A 402 13.51 9.92 7.51
CA ILE A 402 14.25 10.76 6.58
C ILE A 402 13.71 12.19 6.53
N PHE A 403 12.42 12.39 6.81
CA PHE A 403 11.80 13.70 7.01
C PHE A 403 10.57 13.52 7.91
N ASN A 404 10.06 14.59 8.53
CA ASN A 404 8.69 14.64 9.08
C ASN A 404 7.74 15.35 8.10
N PRO A 405 7.58 14.85 6.87
CA PRO A 405 6.97 15.65 5.83
C PRO A 405 5.44 15.73 5.91
N ASN A 406 4.86 14.73 6.56
CA ASN A 406 3.43 14.51 6.69
C ASN A 406 2.85 15.27 7.89
N LEU A 407 3.71 15.83 8.74
CA LEU A 407 3.33 16.81 9.75
C LEU A 407 3.26 18.17 9.08
N TYR A 408 2.10 18.45 8.49
CA TYR A 408 1.74 19.75 7.98
C TYR A 408 1.70 20.77 9.12
N GLY A 409 2.87 21.33 9.43
CA GLY A 409 3.02 22.45 10.36
C GLY A 409 2.33 23.72 9.83
N LYS A 410 2.64 24.86 10.47
CA LYS A 410 2.06 26.20 10.24
C LYS A 410 1.98 26.67 8.76
N GLU A 411 2.66 25.99 7.84
CA GLU A 411 2.74 26.28 6.41
C GLU A 411 1.62 25.65 5.57
N ALA A 412 0.96 24.60 6.07
CA ALA A 412 -0.26 24.14 5.44
C ALA A 412 -1.35 25.14 5.77
N LYS A 413 -1.58 26.06 4.82
CA LYS A 413 -2.77 26.90 4.74
C LYS A 413 -4.00 26.00 4.63
N HIS A 414 -4.39 25.42 5.77
CA HIS A 414 -5.76 25.01 6.05
C HIS A 414 -6.59 26.28 5.86
N ASP A 415 -7.78 26.14 5.30
CA ASP A 415 -8.68 27.26 5.12
C ASP A 415 -8.86 27.97 6.49
N PRO A 416 -8.87 29.30 6.60
CA PRO A 416 -9.21 29.98 7.86
C PRO A 416 -10.54 29.50 8.48
N GLN A 417 -11.40 28.86 7.68
CA GLN A 417 -12.63 28.18 8.11
C GLN A 417 -12.38 26.89 8.93
N GLU A 418 -11.20 26.27 8.83
CA GLU A 418 -10.83 25.02 9.50
C GLU A 418 -10.35 25.33 10.92
N GLN A 419 -11.28 25.48 11.87
CA GLN A 419 -10.98 25.43 13.31
C GLN A 419 -10.65 23.99 13.70
N LEU A 420 -9.53 23.46 13.21
CA LEU A 420 -8.94 22.26 13.75
C LEU A 420 -8.31 22.61 15.08
N ASP A 421 -8.82 22.01 16.14
CA ASP A 421 -8.17 22.07 17.44
C ASP A 421 -6.98 21.10 17.41
N LYS A 422 -5.89 21.51 16.76
CA LYS A 422 -4.66 20.73 16.69
C LYS A 422 -3.97 20.58 18.06
N GLU A 423 -4.44 21.30 19.09
CA GLU A 423 -4.02 21.07 20.48
C GLU A 423 -4.71 19.81 21.03
N ASN A 424 -5.94 19.53 20.60
CA ASN A 424 -6.54 18.20 20.70
C ASN A 424 -5.85 17.25 19.71
N HIS A 425 -4.73 16.65 20.14
CA HIS A 425 -3.98 15.61 19.43
C HIS A 425 -4.81 14.33 19.22
N THR A 426 -5.87 14.36 18.42
CA THR A 426 -6.74 13.23 18.06
C THR A 426 -7.11 13.27 16.58
N LEU A 427 -7.38 12.10 15.97
CA LEU A 427 -7.83 12.02 14.59
C LEU A 427 -9.12 12.83 14.36
N LEU A 428 -10.16 12.56 15.16
CA LEU A 428 -11.40 13.32 15.16
C LEU A 428 -11.19 14.69 15.83
N ARG A 429 -11.73 15.76 15.24
CA ARG A 429 -11.62 17.19 15.62
C ARG A 429 -10.22 17.81 15.52
N GLY A 430 -9.15 17.05 15.72
CA GLY A 430 -7.77 17.52 15.56
C GLY A 430 -7.29 17.51 14.11
N TYR A 431 -7.59 16.45 13.37
CA TYR A 431 -7.22 16.31 11.95
C TYR A 431 -8.44 16.28 11.00
N VAL A 432 -9.50 15.60 11.43
CA VAL A 432 -10.74 15.41 10.66
C VAL A 432 -11.90 16.08 11.39
N THR A 433 -12.56 17.03 10.71
CA THR A 433 -13.69 17.77 11.29
C THR A 433 -15.02 17.00 11.21
N PRO A 434 -15.95 17.22 12.14
CA PRO A 434 -17.31 16.70 12.03
C PRO A 434 -18.03 17.14 10.73
N GLU A 435 -17.74 18.34 10.21
CA GLU A 435 -18.33 18.83 8.97
C GLU A 435 -17.91 17.99 7.75
N GLU A 436 -16.62 17.65 7.64
CA GLU A 436 -16.12 16.71 6.62
C GLU A 436 -16.82 15.35 6.75
N LEU A 437 -16.95 14.85 7.98
CA LEU A 437 -17.59 13.58 8.23
C LEU A 437 -19.05 13.60 7.79
N TRP A 438 -19.86 14.56 8.22
CA TRP A 438 -21.30 14.63 7.91
C TRP A 438 -21.62 15.00 6.45
N ALA A 439 -20.66 15.55 5.71
CA ALA A 439 -20.79 15.75 4.27
C ALA A 439 -20.82 14.42 3.46
N CYS A 440 -20.36 13.30 4.02
CA CYS A 440 -20.35 12.01 3.32
C CYS A 440 -21.77 11.43 3.12
N THR A 441 -22.16 11.16 1.88
CA THR A 441 -23.47 10.55 1.55
C THR A 441 -23.45 9.03 1.53
N THR A 442 -22.36 8.41 2.01
CA THR A 442 -22.19 6.94 2.07
C THR A 442 -22.39 6.19 0.75
N CYS A 443 -22.17 6.86 -0.41
CA CYS A 443 -22.45 6.31 -1.74
C CYS A 443 -21.44 5.29 -2.29
N ASN A 444 -20.35 4.98 -1.55
CA ASN A 444 -19.27 4.06 -1.95
C ASN A 444 -18.46 4.40 -3.22
N ALA A 445 -18.72 5.50 -3.92
CA ALA A 445 -17.96 5.88 -5.13
C ALA A 445 -16.43 5.95 -4.89
N CYS A 446 -16.00 6.40 -3.70
CA CYS A 446 -14.58 6.43 -3.34
C CYS A 446 -13.93 5.05 -3.22
N VAL A 447 -14.68 4.06 -2.73
CA VAL A 447 -14.25 2.67 -2.52
C VAL A 447 -14.11 1.96 -3.87
N GLU A 448 -15.09 2.17 -4.75
CA GLU A 448 -15.07 1.62 -6.10
C GLU A 448 -13.88 2.18 -6.90
N ALA A 449 -13.69 3.50 -6.89
CA ALA A 449 -12.68 4.19 -7.68
C ALA A 449 -11.23 3.99 -7.20
N CYS A 450 -11.03 3.46 -6.00
CA CYS A 450 -9.70 3.27 -5.43
C CYS A 450 -8.93 2.15 -6.15
N PRO A 451 -7.76 2.43 -6.76
CA PRO A 451 -7.01 1.43 -7.53
C PRO A 451 -6.35 0.37 -6.67
N VAL A 452 -6.14 0.65 -5.38
CA VAL A 452 -5.50 -0.26 -4.41
C VAL A 452 -6.47 -0.78 -3.35
N ASN A 453 -7.79 -0.63 -3.57
CA ASN A 453 -8.86 -1.13 -2.69
C ASN A 453 -8.87 -0.60 -1.24
N ILE A 454 -8.44 0.65 -1.04
CA ILE A 454 -8.68 1.37 0.22
C ILE A 454 -10.17 1.70 0.36
N ASN A 455 -10.69 1.55 1.57
CA ASN A 455 -12.06 1.91 1.93
C ASN A 455 -12.10 3.12 2.89
N PRO A 456 -12.17 4.38 2.39
CA PRO A 456 -12.31 5.56 3.25
C PRO A 456 -13.63 5.64 4.00
N LEU A 457 -14.69 5.02 3.46
CA LEU A 457 -16.01 5.06 4.06
C LEU A 457 -16.02 4.41 5.45
N GLU A 458 -15.24 3.35 5.64
CA GLU A 458 -15.15 2.67 6.93
C GLU A 458 -14.60 3.59 8.03
N SER A 459 -13.47 4.26 7.80
CA SER A 459 -12.92 5.22 8.77
C SER A 459 -13.89 6.37 9.08
N ILE A 460 -14.60 6.87 8.07
CA ILE A 460 -15.63 7.91 8.24
C ILE A 460 -16.77 7.42 9.14
N ILE A 461 -17.23 6.19 8.95
CA ILE A 461 -18.33 5.62 9.74
C ILE A 461 -17.92 5.37 11.18
N GLU A 462 -16.71 4.88 11.43
CA GLU A 462 -16.23 4.72 12.82
C GLU A 462 -16.14 6.05 13.55
N MET A 463 -15.65 7.12 12.90
CA MET A 463 -15.64 8.45 13.52
C MET A 463 -17.05 9.02 13.73
N ARG A 464 -17.98 8.79 12.80
CA ARG A 464 -19.40 9.15 13.00
C ARG A 464 -20.04 8.37 14.15
N ARG A 465 -19.70 7.09 14.32
CA ARG A 465 -20.18 6.30 15.46
C ARG A 465 -19.73 6.88 16.78
N PHE A 466 -18.48 7.32 16.87
CA PHE A 466 -17.98 7.99 18.07
C PHE A 466 -18.77 9.28 18.36
N LEU A 467 -18.98 10.12 17.35
CA LEU A 467 -19.80 11.33 17.51
C LEU A 467 -21.21 11.01 18.02
N VAL A 468 -21.85 9.95 17.53
CA VAL A 468 -23.23 9.60 17.90
C VAL A 468 -23.30 8.92 19.27
N LEU A 469 -22.52 7.86 19.48
CA LEU A 469 -22.67 6.93 20.59
C LEU A 469 -21.89 7.35 21.85
N GLU A 470 -20.81 8.12 21.70
CA GLU A 470 -19.98 8.57 22.83
C GLU A 470 -20.21 10.06 23.14
N GLU A 471 -20.28 10.91 22.11
CA GLU A 471 -20.41 12.37 22.31
C GLU A 471 -21.86 12.89 22.23
N SER A 472 -22.84 12.06 21.82
CA SER A 472 -24.22 12.51 21.53
C SER A 472 -24.29 13.71 20.55
N ALA A 473 -23.30 13.84 19.67
CA ALA A 473 -23.07 14.97 18.79
C ALA A 473 -23.58 14.73 17.36
N ALA A 474 -24.69 14.01 17.20
CA ALA A 474 -25.33 13.82 15.90
C ALA A 474 -26.05 15.12 15.44
N PRO A 475 -26.11 15.39 14.12
CA PRO A 475 -26.93 16.47 13.57
C PRO A 475 -28.39 16.34 14.02
N ASN A 476 -29.05 17.48 14.27
CA ASN A 476 -30.42 17.50 14.78
C ASN A 476 -31.41 16.70 13.91
N SER A 477 -31.25 16.73 12.58
CA SER A 477 -32.08 15.94 11.66
C SER A 477 -31.97 14.44 11.89
N LEU A 478 -30.79 13.93 12.28
CA LEU A 478 -30.60 12.52 12.63
C LEU A 478 -31.15 12.20 14.02
N ASN A 479 -31.02 13.11 14.99
CA ASN A 479 -31.63 12.91 16.31
C ASN A 479 -33.15 12.78 16.21
N VAL A 480 -33.81 13.65 15.45
CA VAL A 480 -35.26 13.56 15.18
C VAL A 480 -35.61 12.23 14.51
N MET A 481 -34.80 11.79 13.53
CA MET A 481 -35.00 10.50 12.88
C MET A 481 -34.85 9.33 13.86
N PHE A 482 -33.83 9.34 14.72
CA PHE A 482 -33.62 8.29 15.72
C PHE A 482 -34.79 8.20 16.70
N SER A 483 -35.27 9.33 17.21
CA SER A 483 -36.45 9.37 18.08
C SER A 483 -37.72 8.88 17.36
N ASN A 484 -37.89 9.18 16.07
CA ASN A 484 -39.03 8.66 15.30
C ASN A 484 -38.94 7.14 15.12
N ILE A 485 -37.75 6.60 14.84
CA ILE A 485 -37.54 5.15 14.69
C ILE A 485 -37.84 4.44 16.01
N GLU A 486 -37.37 4.99 17.13
CA GLU A 486 -37.59 4.43 18.46
C GLU A 486 -39.07 4.42 18.86
N ASN A 487 -39.79 5.53 18.64
CA ASN A 487 -41.18 5.65 19.07
C ASN A 487 -42.20 5.06 18.09
N ASN A 488 -41.97 5.20 16.78
CA ASN A 488 -42.96 4.88 15.74
C ASN A 488 -42.54 3.68 14.86
N GLY A 489 -41.31 3.17 14.99
CA GLY A 489 -40.77 2.13 14.11
C GLY A 489 -40.54 2.61 12.67
N ALA A 490 -40.50 3.93 12.43
CA ALA A 490 -40.32 4.54 11.12
C ALA A 490 -39.51 5.84 11.25
N PRO A 491 -38.76 6.26 10.21
CA PRO A 491 -37.95 7.48 10.28
C PRO A 491 -38.76 8.78 10.27
N TRP A 492 -40.06 8.71 10.02
CA TRP A 492 -40.96 9.86 9.96
C TRP A 492 -41.89 9.91 11.18
N ALA A 493 -42.35 11.12 11.52
CA ALA A 493 -43.24 11.37 12.64
C ALA A 493 -44.72 11.15 12.26
N PHE A 494 -45.12 9.90 12.02
CA PHE A 494 -46.52 9.52 11.83
C PHE A 494 -46.91 8.32 12.69
N SER A 495 -48.19 8.20 13.01
CA SER A 495 -48.70 7.09 13.82
C SER A 495 -48.54 5.75 13.09
N PRO A 496 -48.19 4.64 13.76
CA PRO A 496 -48.17 3.32 13.16
C PRO A 496 -49.47 2.93 12.45
N SER A 497 -50.63 3.45 12.90
CA SER A 497 -51.94 3.27 12.24
C SER A 497 -51.98 3.84 10.83
N ASP A 498 -51.25 4.92 10.58
CA ASP A 498 -51.31 5.70 9.34
C ASP A 498 -50.32 5.17 8.29
N ARG A 499 -49.53 4.15 8.66
CA ARG A 499 -48.47 3.57 7.81
C ARG A 499 -48.99 3.04 6.48
N PHE A 500 -50.27 2.65 6.40
CA PHE A 500 -50.89 2.13 5.18
C PHE A 500 -51.69 3.17 4.38
N ASN A 501 -51.78 4.42 4.83
CA ASN A 501 -52.59 5.45 4.14
C ASN A 501 -52.12 5.70 2.69
N TRP A 502 -50.82 5.56 2.40
CA TRP A 502 -50.29 5.69 1.02
C TRP A 502 -50.83 4.62 0.07
N ALA A 503 -51.33 3.51 0.59
CA ALA A 503 -51.85 2.39 -0.18
C ALA A 503 -53.34 2.53 -0.50
N ASP A 504 -54.09 3.39 0.21
CA ASP A 504 -55.51 3.57 -0.03
C ASP A 504 -55.76 4.00 -1.49
N ASP A 505 -55.02 5.00 -1.99
CA ASP A 505 -55.14 5.48 -3.37
C ASP A 505 -54.69 4.45 -4.43
N LEU A 506 -53.93 3.41 -4.03
CA LEU A 506 -53.49 2.33 -4.92
C LEU A 506 -54.47 1.15 -4.95
N TYR A 507 -55.22 0.89 -3.87
CA TYR A 507 -56.12 -0.26 -3.73
C TYR A 507 -57.63 0.09 -3.72
N VAL A 508 -58.02 1.36 -3.84
CA VAL A 508 -59.43 1.77 -4.02
C VAL A 508 -60.08 1.12 -5.25
N ALA A 509 -59.30 0.75 -6.28
CA ALA A 509 -59.84 0.11 -7.49
C ALA A 509 -60.46 -1.29 -7.23
N ASP A 510 -60.08 -1.99 -6.16
CA ASP A 510 -60.57 -3.36 -5.89
C ASP A 510 -61.79 -3.38 -4.94
N LYS A 511 -61.97 -2.33 -4.13
CA LYS A 511 -63.15 -2.20 -3.25
C LYS A 511 -64.44 -1.86 -4.00
N SER A 512 -64.35 -1.32 -5.22
CA SER A 512 -65.50 -1.06 -6.08
C SER A 512 -65.91 -2.23 -6.98
N ALA A 513 -65.11 -3.31 -7.06
CA ALA A 513 -65.37 -4.44 -7.96
C ALA A 513 -66.07 -5.63 -7.27
N THR A 514 -66.21 -5.63 -5.94
CA THR A 514 -66.85 -6.71 -5.16
C THR A 514 -68.27 -6.39 -4.68
N VAL A 515 -68.83 -5.26 -5.14
CA VAL A 515 -70.24 -4.90 -4.91
C VAL A 515 -70.90 -4.56 -6.24
N ALA A 516 -71.11 -5.58 -7.08
CA ALA A 516 -72.03 -5.55 -8.21
C ALA A 516 -72.68 -6.93 -8.37
#